data_AF-A0A3S4VCJ3-F1
#
_entry.id   AF-A0A3S4VCJ3-F1
#
_cell.length_a   1.000
_cell.length_b   1.000
_cell.length_c   1.000
_cell.angle_alpha   90.00
_cell.angle_beta   90.00
_cell.angle_gamma   90.00
#
_symmetry.space_group_name_H-M   'P 1'
#
loop_
_entity.id
_entity.type
_entity.pdbx_description
1 polymer ?
#
loop_
_entity_poly.entity_id
_entity_poly.type
_entity_poly.pdbx_seq_one_letter_code
_entity_poly.pdbx_strand_id
1 'polypeptide(L)'
;MKAIKEGICDYSLGNSYYYGKMLDDEKQKVWAESAVINFPAGKYGTHVNISGVALAKYSPNKENAVKLVEYLSGEKAQNFMRNSIMNIR
;
A
#
# COMPACT_ATOMS: atom_id res chain seq x y z
N MET A 1 12.51 -6.71 0.07
CA MET A 1 12.79 -7.75 -0.95
C MET A 1 14.22 -7.72 -1.46
N LYS A 2 14.89 -6.55 -1.58
CA LYS A 2 16.32 -6.49 -1.91
C LYS A 2 17.21 -7.46 -1.07
N ALA A 3 17.04 -7.50 0.24
CA ALA A 3 17.78 -8.41 1.12
C ALA A 3 17.50 -9.90 0.83
N ILE A 4 16.26 -10.24 0.42
CA ILE A 4 15.91 -11.59 -0.04
C ILE A 4 16.65 -11.91 -1.34
N LYS A 5 16.59 -10.98 -2.31
CA LYS A 5 17.30 -11.08 -3.59
C LYS A 5 18.81 -11.24 -3.42
N GLU A 6 19.39 -10.60 -2.42
CA GLU A 6 20.83 -10.64 -2.12
C GLU A 6 21.24 -11.83 -1.24
N GLY A 7 20.30 -12.69 -0.84
CA GLY A 7 20.60 -13.88 -0.02
C GLY A 7 20.93 -13.55 1.44
N ILE A 8 20.58 -12.36 1.92
CA ILE A 8 20.81 -11.95 3.32
C ILE A 8 19.75 -12.59 4.24
N CYS A 9 18.53 -12.81 3.74
CA CYS A 9 17.45 -13.45 4.49
C CYS A 9 16.44 -14.16 3.56
N ASP A 10 15.71 -15.14 4.10
CA ASP A 10 14.68 -15.87 3.33
C ASP A 10 13.26 -15.33 3.54
N TYR A 11 13.02 -14.69 4.69
CA TYR A 11 11.70 -14.17 5.08
C TYR A 11 11.77 -12.70 5.48
N SER A 12 10.71 -11.95 5.18
CA SER A 12 10.56 -10.56 5.61
C SER A 12 9.09 -10.22 5.88
N LEU A 13 8.85 -9.23 6.72
CA LEU A 13 7.53 -8.62 6.92
C LEU A 13 7.47 -7.29 6.16
N GLY A 14 6.37 -7.06 5.46
CA GLY A 14 6.17 -5.81 4.71
C GLY A 14 4.72 -5.63 4.29
N ASN A 15 4.36 -4.39 3.99
CA ASN A 15 3.04 -4.07 3.47
C ASN A 15 2.91 -4.52 2.01
N SER A 16 1.73 -5.02 1.64
CA SER A 16 1.44 -5.55 0.31
C SER A 16 1.70 -4.55 -0.82
N TYR A 17 1.37 -3.27 -0.62
CA TYR A 17 1.53 -2.24 -1.65
C TYR A 17 2.99 -2.00 -2.07
N TYR A 18 3.98 -2.29 -1.22
CA TYR A 18 5.38 -2.17 -1.63
C TYR A 18 5.75 -3.20 -2.70
N TYR A 19 5.14 -4.39 -2.65
CA TYR A 19 5.34 -5.42 -3.67
C TYR A 19 4.84 -4.93 -5.04
N GLY A 20 3.61 -4.40 -5.10
CA GLY A 20 3.04 -3.80 -6.32
C GLY A 20 3.89 -2.65 -6.85
N LYS A 21 4.29 -1.72 -5.97
CA LYS A 21 5.15 -0.58 -6.35
C LYS A 21 6.52 -1.01 -6.88
N MET A 22 7.11 -2.08 -6.35
CA MET A 22 8.38 -2.60 -6.85
C MET A 22 8.24 -3.25 -8.23
N LEU A 23 7.11 -3.90 -8.52
CA LEU A 23 6.85 -4.44 -9.86
C LEU A 23 6.74 -3.35 -10.93
N ASP A 24 6.24 -2.16 -10.57
CA ASP A 24 6.12 -1.00 -11.45
C ASP A 24 7.43 -0.20 -11.63
N ASP A 25 8.46 -0.46 -10.81
CA ASP A 25 9.75 0.22 -10.88
C ASP A 25 10.80 -0.72 -11.52
N GLU A 26 11.29 -0.38 -12.71
CA GLU A 26 12.26 -1.18 -13.47
C GLU A 26 13.50 -1.57 -12.65
N LYS A 27 13.95 -0.73 -11.72
CA LYS A 27 15.14 -0.98 -10.90
C LYS A 27 14.86 -1.94 -9.75
N GLN A 28 13.61 -2.03 -9.31
CA GLN A 28 13.20 -2.79 -8.13
C GLN A 28 12.39 -4.04 -8.48
N LYS A 29 11.92 -4.16 -9.72
CA LYS A 29 11.14 -5.29 -10.22
C LYS A 29 11.84 -6.63 -9.96
N VAL A 30 13.15 -6.69 -10.21
CA VAL A 30 13.97 -7.88 -9.92
C VAL A 30 14.02 -8.26 -8.43
N TRP A 31 13.78 -7.31 -7.51
CA TRP A 31 13.65 -7.61 -6.09
C TRP A 31 12.30 -8.25 -5.79
N ALA A 32 11.21 -7.69 -6.31
CA ALA A 32 9.88 -8.27 -6.12
C ALA A 32 9.80 -9.67 -6.72
N GLU A 33 10.30 -9.87 -7.94
CA GLU A 33 10.31 -11.17 -8.63
C GLU A 33 11.13 -12.26 -7.92
N SER A 34 12.13 -11.86 -7.12
CA SER A 34 12.93 -12.79 -6.32
C SER A 34 12.24 -13.28 -5.04
N ALA A 35 11.06 -12.74 -4.72
CA ALA A 35 10.31 -13.07 -3.52
C ALA A 35 8.87 -13.45 -3.89
N VAL A 36 8.21 -14.18 -3.00
CA VAL A 36 6.78 -14.50 -3.15
C VAL A 36 6.00 -13.74 -2.08
N ILE A 37 4.97 -13.02 -2.48
CA ILE A 37 4.04 -12.41 -1.53
C ILE A 37 3.19 -13.51 -0.89
N ASN A 38 3.14 -13.53 0.45
CA ASN A 38 2.39 -14.51 1.21
C ASN A 38 1.41 -13.78 2.13
N PHE A 39 0.13 -14.16 2.09
CA PHE A 39 -0.90 -13.64 2.98
C PHE A 39 -1.20 -14.68 4.06
N PRO A 40 -0.74 -14.50 5.31
CA PRO A 40 -0.96 -15.46 6.38
C PRO A 40 -2.46 -15.75 6.60
N ALA A 41 -2.82 -17.04 6.65
CA ALA A 41 -4.21 -17.51 6.80
C ALA A 41 -4.44 -18.29 8.11
N GLY A 42 -3.70 -17.94 9.17
CA GLY A 42 -3.90 -18.52 10.50
C GLY A 42 -5.25 -18.13 11.13
N LYS A 43 -5.44 -18.44 12.42
CA LYS A 43 -6.70 -18.21 13.17
C LYS A 43 -7.30 -16.79 13.01
N TYR A 44 -6.46 -15.77 12.85
CA TYR A 44 -6.86 -14.37 12.77
C TYR A 44 -6.75 -13.77 11.36
N GLY A 45 -6.33 -14.58 10.37
CA GLY A 45 -6.08 -14.12 9.00
C GLY A 45 -4.85 -13.20 8.88
N THR A 46 -4.80 -12.46 7.76
CA THR A 46 -3.74 -11.49 7.48
C THR A 46 -4.04 -10.16 8.16
N HIS A 47 -3.03 -9.57 8.79
CA HIS A 47 -3.16 -8.21 9.33
C HIS A 47 -3.41 -7.21 8.19
N VAL A 48 -4.50 -6.44 8.31
CA VAL A 48 -4.82 -5.32 7.44
C VAL A 48 -4.75 -4.02 8.23
N ASN A 49 -4.31 -2.95 7.58
CA ASN A 49 -4.20 -1.63 8.18
C ASN A 49 -4.70 -0.57 7.19
N ILE A 50 -4.89 0.67 7.67
CA ILE A 50 -5.49 1.76 6.90
C ILE A 50 -4.54 2.96 6.77
N SER A 51 -4.62 3.63 5.62
CA SER A 51 -4.23 5.03 5.53
C SER A 51 -5.45 5.88 5.87
N GLY A 52 -5.40 6.58 6.99
CA GLY A 52 -6.52 7.37 7.49
C GLY A 52 -6.28 8.87 7.34
N VAL A 53 -7.37 9.64 7.41
CA VAL A 53 -7.34 11.11 7.46
C VAL A 53 -8.24 11.59 8.59
N ALA A 54 -7.79 12.63 9.30
CA ALA A 54 -8.56 13.32 10.31
C ALA A 54 -8.45 14.83 10.09
N LEU A 55 -9.51 15.57 10.43
CA LEU A 55 -9.49 17.03 10.35
C LEU A 55 -8.85 17.60 11.62
N ALA A 56 -7.83 18.43 11.44
CA ALA A 56 -7.25 19.19 12.55
C ALA A 56 -8.31 20.09 13.20
N LYS A 57 -8.28 20.16 14.54
CA LYS A 57 -9.28 20.88 15.35
C LYS A 57 -9.49 22.34 14.92
N TYR A 58 -8.42 23.01 14.48
CA TYR A 58 -8.40 24.42 14.09
C TYR A 58 -8.08 24.62 12.60
N SER A 59 -8.55 23.71 11.73
CA SER A 59 -8.35 23.86 10.28
C SER A 59 -8.91 25.21 9.79
N PRO A 60 -8.07 26.10 9.22
CA PRO A 60 -8.51 27.43 8.76
C PRO A 60 -9.44 27.34 7.54
N ASN A 61 -9.46 26.17 6.86
CA ASN A 61 -10.27 25.90 5.68
C ASN A 61 -11.13 24.65 5.89
N LYS A 62 -11.88 24.59 7.00
CA LYS A 62 -12.61 23.39 7.42
C LYS A 62 -13.54 22.84 6.34
N GLU A 63 -14.29 23.69 5.65
CA GLU A 63 -15.20 23.27 4.59
C GLU A 63 -14.48 22.62 3.40
N ASN A 64 -13.36 23.20 2.97
CA ASN A 64 -12.55 22.62 1.90
C ASN A 64 -11.88 21.31 2.33
N ALA A 65 -11.49 21.20 3.60
CA ALA A 65 -10.95 19.96 4.15
C ALA A 65 -12.00 18.84 4.16
N VAL A 66 -13.26 19.14 4.49
CA VAL A 66 -14.36 18.17 4.40
C VAL A 66 -14.54 17.71 2.95
N LYS A 67 -14.62 18.64 1.99
CA LYS A 67 -14.74 18.31 0.56
C LYS A 67 -13.60 17.43 0.05
N LEU A 68 -12.38 17.65 0.54
CA LEU A 68 -11.24 16.80 0.18
C LEU A 68 -11.41 15.38 0.73
N VAL A 69 -11.81 15.20 1.99
CA VAL A 69 -12.02 13.87 2.57
C VAL A 69 -13.17 13.14 1.86
N GLU A 70 -14.26 13.84 1.56
CA GLU A 70 -15.38 13.31 0.76
C GLU A 70 -14.89 12.86 -0.61
N TYR A 71 -14.11 13.70 -1.32
CA TYR A 71 -13.51 13.34 -2.60
C TYR A 71 -12.61 12.10 -2.48
N LEU A 72 -11.75 12.01 -1.47
CA LEU A 72 -10.84 10.88 -1.25
C LEU A 72 -11.61 9.59 -0.95
N SER A 73 -12.79 9.67 -0.32
CA SER A 73 -13.69 8.52 -0.10
C SER A 73 -14.51 8.16 -1.33
N GLY A 74 -14.58 9.03 -2.33
CA GLY A 74 -15.32 8.84 -3.57
C GLY A 74 -14.70 7.80 -4.51
N GLU A 75 -15.54 7.20 -5.35
CA GLU A 75 -15.19 6.10 -6.26
C GLU A 75 -13.97 6.42 -7.14
N LYS A 76 -13.94 7.63 -7.72
CA LYS A 76 -12.83 8.08 -8.58
C LYS A 76 -11.49 8.05 -7.86
N ALA A 77 -11.43 8.60 -6.65
CA ALA A 77 -10.20 8.64 -5.87
C ALA A 77 -9.79 7.25 -5.38
N GLN A 78 -10.74 6.44 -4.90
CA GLN A 78 -10.48 5.07 -4.46
C GLN A 78 -9.99 4.17 -5.60
N ASN A 79 -10.59 4.28 -6.80
CA ASN A 79 -10.12 3.58 -8.00
C ASN A 79 -8.69 4.00 -8.39
N PHE A 80 -8.40 5.31 -8.35
CA PHE A 80 -7.04 5.80 -8.59
C PHE A 80 -6.05 5.23 -7.57
N MET A 81 -6.36 5.27 -6.28
CA MET A 81 -5.49 4.73 -5.23
C MET A 81 -5.24 3.24 -5.43
N ARG A 82 -6.30 2.44 -5.63
CA ARG A 82 -6.20 0.99 -5.88
C ARG A 82 -5.22 0.69 -7.03
N ASN A 83 -5.42 1.35 -8.17
CA ASN A 83 -4.61 1.12 -9.37
C ASN A 83 -3.16 1.61 -9.20
N SER A 84 -2.92 2.58 -8.33
CA SER A 84 -1.58 3.15 -8.08
C SER A 84 -0.75 2.34 -7.09
N ILE A 85 -1.37 1.45 -6.31
CA ILE A 85 -0.72 0.71 -5.20
C ILE A 85 -0.73 -0.81 -5.38
N MET A 86 -1.71 -1.36 -6.09
CA MET A 86 -1.81 -2.80 -6.33
C MET A 86 -2.28 -3.06 -7.76
N ASN A 87 -1.32 -3.26 -8.66
CA ASN A 87 -1.54 -3.90 -9.95
C ASN A 87 -0.90 -5.30 -9.95
N ILE A 88 -1.18 -6.06 -8.88
CA ILE A 88 -0.73 -7.44 -8.73
C ILE A 88 -1.78 -8.28 -9.46
N ARG A 89 -1.53 -8.58 -10.73
CA ARG A 89 -2.30 -9.55 -11.50
C ARG A 89 -1.83 -10.96 -11.21
#